data_AF-A0ABD6B5F3-F1
#
_entry.id   AF-A0ABD6B5F3-F1
#
_cell.length_a   1.000
_cell.length_b   1.000
_cell.length_c   1.000
_cell.angle_alpha   90.00
_cell.angle_beta   90.00
_cell.angle_gamma   90.00
#
_symmetry.space_group_name_H-M   'P 1'
#
loop_
_entity.id
_entity.type
_entity.pdbx_description
1 polymer ?
#
loop_
_entity_poly.entity_id
_entity_poly.type
_entity_poly.pdbx_seq_one_letter_code
_entity_poly.pdbx_strand_id
1 'polypeptide(L)'
;MAPIDGLLVGIVSLLVGALAIHVGARLVVGDDPAFGDAVLAAAVGALVYALFGFVGGIPVVGPALLLLLWIGVVNWRYPGGWLGAAGIGFAAWLAAIVLLWILSRVNLVEIGALGIPGV
;
A
#
# COMPACT_ATOMS: atom_id res chain seq x y z
N MET A 1 -16.35 12.72 -12.71
CA MET A 1 -16.51 11.70 -11.66
C MET A 1 -17.55 12.21 -10.69
N ALA A 2 -18.62 11.45 -10.42
CA ALA A 2 -19.52 11.82 -9.33
C ALA A 2 -18.79 11.59 -7.99
N PRO A 3 -19.09 12.35 -6.91
CA PRO A 3 -18.45 12.17 -5.60
C PRO A 3 -18.57 10.73 -5.06
N ILE A 4 -19.67 10.05 -5.38
CA ILE A 4 -19.92 8.65 -5.03
C ILE A 4 -18.92 7.70 -5.71
N ASP A 5 -18.55 7.95 -6.97
CA ASP A 5 -17.60 7.12 -7.72
C ASP A 5 -16.21 7.22 -7.08
N GLY A 6 -15.80 8.43 -6.70
CA GLY A 6 -14.53 8.67 -6.02
C GLY A 6 -14.45 7.99 -4.65
N LEU A 7 -15.56 8.01 -3.89
CA LEU A 7 -15.64 7.31 -2.61
C LEU A 7 -15.53 5.79 -2.78
N LEU A 8 -16.23 5.22 -3.75
CA LEU A 8 -16.19 3.78 -4.03
C LEU A 8 -14.78 3.34 -4.45
N VAL A 9 -14.14 4.08 -5.36
CA VAL A 9 -12.75 3.84 -5.76
C VAL A 9 -11.82 3.91 -4.55
N GLY A 10 -11.96 4.94 -3.71
CA GLY A 10 -11.15 5.09 -2.51
C GLY A 10 -11.28 3.92 -1.53
N ILE A 11 -12.50 3.45 -1.28
CA ILE A 11 -12.76 2.28 -0.41
C ILE A 11 -12.14 1.02 -1.00
N VAL A 12 -12.35 0.75 -2.29
CA VAL A 12 -11.78 -0.45 -2.94
C VAL A 12 -10.26 -0.40 -2.92
N SER A 13 -9.65 0.74 -3.26
CA SER A 13 -8.19 0.91 -3.18
C SER A 13 -7.64 0.72 -1.78
N LEU A 14 -8.35 1.21 -0.76
CA LEU A 14 -7.96 1.03 0.64
C LEU A 14 -8.02 -0.44 1.05
N LEU A 15 -9.07 -1.18 0.66
CA LEU A 15 -9.20 -2.61 0.95
C LEU A 15 -8.13 -3.45 0.23
N VAL A 16 -7.83 -3.12 -1.03
CA VAL A 16 -6.75 -3.76 -1.80
C VAL A 16 -5.40 -3.52 -1.12
N GLY A 17 -5.12 -2.29 -0.71
CA GLY A 17 -3.91 -1.95 0.04
C GLY A 17 -3.83 -2.66 1.38
N ALA A 18 -4.94 -2.72 2.13
CA ALA A 18 -5.02 -3.45 3.39
C ALA A 18 -4.77 -4.95 3.21
N LEU A 19 -5.32 -5.57 2.16
CA LEU A 19 -5.07 -6.97 1.84
C LEU A 19 -3.60 -7.24 1.55
N ALA A 20 -2.97 -6.38 0.74
CA ALA A 20 -1.55 -6.48 0.44
C ALA A 20 -0.69 -6.37 1.71
N ILE A 21 -0.98 -5.39 2.59
CA ILE A 21 -0.28 -5.22 3.87
C ILE A 21 -0.49 -6.43 4.78
N HIS A 22 -1.72 -6.96 4.89
CA HIS A 22 -2.02 -8.11 5.73
C HIS A 22 -1.25 -9.36 5.29
N VAL A 23 -1.21 -9.63 3.98
CA VAL A 23 -0.41 -10.72 3.42
C VAL A 23 1.08 -10.51 3.70
N GLY A 24 1.59 -9.29 3.46
CA GLY A 24 3.00 -8.96 3.73
C GLY A 24 3.37 -9.11 5.21
N ALA A 25 2.50 -8.66 6.12
CA ALA A 25 2.69 -8.77 7.56
C ALA A 25 2.73 -10.23 8.01
N ARG A 26 1.79 -11.05 7.50
CA ARG A 26 1.75 -12.49 7.80
C ARG A 26 3.01 -13.22 7.34
N LEU A 27 3.55 -12.88 6.17
CA LEU A 27 4.77 -13.49 5.64
C LEU A 27 6.03 -13.12 6.44
N VAL A 28 6.07 -11.95 7.07
CA VAL A 28 7.28 -11.43 7.72
C VAL A 28 7.27 -11.67 9.23
N VAL A 29 6.11 -11.48 9.87
CA VAL A 29 5.96 -11.58 11.34
C VAL A 29 5.52 -12.99 11.77
N GLY A 30 4.89 -13.76 10.88
CA GLY A 30 4.49 -15.15 11.12
C GLY A 30 3.23 -15.31 11.99
N ASP A 31 3.09 -14.50 13.04
CA ASP A 31 1.87 -14.45 13.86
C ASP A 31 0.70 -13.90 13.05
N ASP A 32 -0.49 -14.53 13.14
CA ASP A 32 -1.71 -14.15 12.39
C ASP A 32 -2.12 -12.70 12.73
N PRO A 33 -1.74 -11.71 11.90
CA PRO A 33 -1.95 -10.32 12.26
C PRO A 33 -3.41 -9.96 12.02
N ALA A 34 -3.97 -9.15 12.93
CA ALA A 34 -5.26 -8.50 12.75
C ALA A 34 -5.48 -7.95 11.33
N PHE A 35 -6.49 -8.36 10.56
CA PHE A 35 -6.81 -7.67 9.31
C PHE A 35 -7.16 -6.19 9.55
N GLY A 36 -7.77 -5.88 10.70
CA GLY A 36 -8.03 -4.51 11.13
C GLY A 36 -6.75 -3.67 11.30
N ASP A 37 -5.63 -4.29 11.69
CA ASP A 37 -4.32 -3.64 11.79
C ASP A 37 -3.86 -3.16 10.41
N ALA A 38 -4.06 -3.99 9.38
CA ALA A 38 -3.71 -3.67 8.01
C ALA A 38 -4.62 -2.59 7.42
N VAL A 39 -5.93 -2.64 7.70
CA VAL A 39 -6.88 -1.59 7.31
C VAL A 39 -6.49 -0.25 7.92
N LEU A 40 -6.13 -0.23 9.22
CA LEU A 40 -5.70 1.00 9.89
C LEU A 40 -4.39 1.53 9.29
N ALA A 41 -3.41 0.66 9.06
CA ALA A 41 -2.14 1.04 8.42
C ALA A 41 -2.38 1.60 7.00
N ALA A 42 -3.25 0.98 6.21
CA ALA A 42 -3.61 1.45 4.88
C ALA A 42 -4.32 2.80 4.93
N ALA A 43 -5.29 2.99 5.83
CA ALA A 43 -6.03 4.23 6.00
C ALA A 43 -5.10 5.39 6.41
N VAL A 44 -4.27 5.17 7.43
CA VAL A 44 -3.29 6.16 7.89
C VAL A 44 -2.24 6.44 6.82
N GLY A 45 -1.75 5.40 6.13
CA GLY A 45 -0.82 5.56 5.02
C GLY A 45 -1.41 6.38 3.87
N ALA A 46 -2.68 6.16 3.52
CA ALA A 46 -3.39 6.95 2.52
C ALA A 46 -3.55 8.42 2.94
N LEU A 47 -3.88 8.67 4.22
CA LEU A 47 -3.94 10.03 4.76
C LEU A 47 -2.58 10.72 4.74
N VAL A 48 -1.52 10.03 5.17
CA VAL A 48 -0.14 10.56 5.13
C VAL A 48 0.25 10.85 3.68
N TYR A 49 -0.04 9.97 2.74
CA TYR A 49 0.23 10.20 1.32
C TYR A 49 -0.56 11.41 0.78
N ALA A 50 -1.84 11.54 1.12
CA ALA A 50 -2.65 12.68 0.70
C ALA A 50 -2.13 14.01 1.26
N LEU A 51 -1.63 14.02 2.50
CA LEU A 51 -1.07 15.21 3.15
C LEU A 51 0.32 15.57 2.63
N PHE A 52 1.19 14.59 2.38
CA PHE A 52 2.60 14.80 2.03
C PHE A 52 2.92 14.58 0.56
N GLY A 53 1.93 14.24 -0.28
CA GLY A 53 2.13 13.94 -1.70
C GLY A 53 2.79 15.06 -2.49
N PHE A 54 2.63 16.32 -2.07
CA PHE A 54 3.29 17.48 -2.67
C PHE A 54 4.83 17.39 -2.61
N VAL A 55 5.39 16.68 -1.64
CA VAL A 55 6.85 16.49 -1.49
C VAL A 55 7.39 15.53 -2.57
N GLY A 56 6.53 14.67 -3.13
CA GLY A 56 6.89 13.69 -4.16
C GLY A 56 7.45 14.30 -5.45
N GLY A 57 7.21 15.58 -5.71
CA GLY A 57 7.76 16.28 -6.88
C GLY A 57 9.26 16.59 -6.81
N ILE A 58 9.88 16.49 -5.63
CA ILE A 58 11.32 16.71 -5.48
C ILE A 58 12.08 15.45 -5.92
N PRO A 59 12.94 15.51 -6.94
CA PRO A 59 13.67 14.35 -7.41
C PRO A 59 14.46 13.68 -6.29
N VAL A 60 14.40 12.35 -6.20
CA VAL A 60 15.03 11.50 -5.18
C VAL A 60 14.48 11.71 -3.76
N VAL A 61 14.51 12.94 -3.25
CA VAL A 61 14.08 13.30 -1.88
C VAL A 61 12.60 13.03 -1.67
N GLY A 62 11.74 13.39 -2.62
CA GLY A 62 10.31 13.16 -2.55
C GLY A 62 9.95 11.69 -2.37
N PRO A 63 10.34 10.82 -3.31
CA PRO A 63 10.14 9.38 -3.19
C PRO A 63 10.76 8.77 -1.93
N ALA A 64 11.97 9.20 -1.54
CA ALA A 64 12.63 8.70 -0.34
C ALA A 64 11.86 9.06 0.95
N LEU A 65 11.39 10.31 1.07
CA LEU A 65 10.60 10.76 2.21
C LEU A 65 9.24 10.06 2.27
N LEU A 66 8.56 9.90 1.13
CA LEU A 66 7.29 9.17 1.06
C LEU A 66 7.45 7.71 1.46
N LEU A 67 8.53 7.06 1.02
CA LEU A 67 8.86 5.69 1.42
C LEU A 67 9.14 5.60 2.93
N LEU A 68 9.92 6.52 3.48
CA LEU A 68 10.20 6.58 4.93
C LEU A 68 8.93 6.82 5.75
N LEU A 69 8.05 7.73 5.31
CA LEU A 69 6.76 7.99 5.93
C LEU A 69 5.90 6.72 5.93
N TRP A 70 5.83 6.03 4.80
CA TRP A 70 5.06 4.81 4.68
C TRP A 70 5.60 3.66 5.56
N ILE A 71 6.92 3.44 5.56
CA ILE A 71 7.56 2.48 6.48
C ILE A 71 7.31 2.89 7.92
N GLY A 72 7.34 4.20 8.23
CA GLY A 72 7.01 4.74 9.54
C GLY A 72 5.59 4.40 10.00
N VAL A 73 4.59 4.50 9.12
CA VAL A 73 3.20 4.09 9.39
C VAL A 73 3.11 2.60 9.69
N VAL A 74 3.79 1.76 8.90
CA VAL A 74 3.83 0.32 9.12
C VAL A 74 4.52 -0.01 10.44
N ASN A 75 5.66 0.63 10.74
CA ASN A 75 6.42 0.45 11.98
C ASN A 75 5.64 0.91 13.22
N TRP A 76 4.83 1.96 13.11
CA TRP A 76 3.94 2.39 14.18
C TRP A 76 2.87 1.34 14.47
N ARG A 77 2.42 0.60 13.46
CA ARG A 77 1.32 -0.36 13.60
C ARG A 77 1.74 -1.78 13.93
N TYR A 78 2.88 -2.23 13.44
CA TYR A 78 3.35 -3.61 13.57
C TYR A 78 4.61 -3.69 14.45
N PRO A 79 4.72 -4.71 15.31
CA PRO A 79 5.95 -4.98 16.03
C PRO A 79 7.06 -5.44 15.06
N GLY A 80 8.33 -5.26 15.43
CA GLY A 80 9.49 -5.69 14.63
C GLY A 80 10.44 -4.56 14.22
N GLY A 81 10.13 -3.32 14.59
CA GLY A 81 10.99 -2.17 14.30
C GLY A 81 11.07 -1.83 12.82
N TRP A 82 11.93 -0.87 12.48
CA TRP A 82 12.05 -0.34 11.12
C TRP A 82 12.42 -1.39 10.06
N LEU A 83 13.28 -2.34 10.41
CA LEU A 83 13.68 -3.41 9.49
C LEU A 83 12.52 -4.37 9.22
N GLY A 84 11.76 -4.75 10.28
CA GLY A 84 10.55 -5.54 10.14
C GLY A 84 9.52 -4.82 9.28
N ALA A 85 9.26 -3.53 9.54
CA ALA A 85 8.34 -2.72 8.76
C ALA A 85 8.74 -2.58 7.28
N ALA A 86 10.04 -2.41 7.00
CA ALA A 86 10.55 -2.41 5.63
C ALA A 86 10.34 -3.77 4.94
N GLY A 87 10.56 -4.87 5.66
CA GLY A 87 10.27 -6.22 5.19
C GLY A 87 8.78 -6.43 4.89
N ILE A 88 7.89 -6.04 5.81
CA ILE A 88 6.43 -6.09 5.63
C ILE A 88 6.05 -5.28 4.40
N GLY A 89 6.61 -4.08 4.27
CA GLY A 89 6.34 -3.21 3.15
C GLY A 89 6.76 -3.81 1.80
N PHE A 90 7.97 -4.36 1.74
CA PHE A 90 8.44 -5.05 0.55
C PHE A 90 7.57 -6.27 0.20
N ALA A 91 7.21 -7.09 1.19
CA ALA A 91 6.32 -8.24 0.99
C ALA A 91 4.92 -7.81 0.55
N ALA A 92 4.39 -6.72 1.10
CA ALA A 92 3.11 -6.14 0.72
C ALA A 92 3.13 -5.63 -0.74
N TRP A 93 4.23 -5.00 -1.16
CA TRP A 93 4.41 -4.58 -2.54
C TRP A 93 4.39 -5.77 -3.51
N LEU A 94 5.10 -6.86 -3.19
CA LEU A 94 5.03 -8.10 -3.97
C LEU A 94 3.62 -8.70 -3.99
N ALA A 95 2.94 -8.73 -2.85
CA ALA A 95 1.56 -9.20 -2.75
C ALA A 95 0.61 -8.35 -3.60
N ALA A 96 0.79 -7.03 -3.63
CA ALA A 96 0.03 -6.11 -4.46
C ALA A 96 0.25 -6.39 -5.95
N ILE A 97 1.49 -6.63 -6.38
CA ILE A 97 1.79 -7.01 -7.78
C ILE A 97 1.03 -8.28 -8.17
N VAL A 98 1.08 -9.32 -7.34
CA VAL A 98 0.36 -10.58 -7.61
C VAL A 98 -1.14 -10.35 -7.64
N LEU A 99 -1.69 -9.58 -6.69
CA LEU A 99 -3.10 -9.26 -6.62
C LEU A 99 -3.58 -8.49 -7.86
N LEU A 100 -2.88 -7.43 -8.23
CA LEU A 100 -3.21 -6.64 -9.42
C LEU A 100 -3.05 -7.46 -10.71
N TRP A 101 -2.05 -8.33 -10.78
CA TRP A 101 -1.91 -9.28 -11.88
C TRP A 101 -3.15 -10.19 -11.98
N ILE A 102 -3.60 -10.80 -10.88
CA ILE A 102 -4.83 -11.61 -10.85
C ILE A 102 -6.04 -10.78 -11.32
N LEU A 103 -6.20 -9.56 -10.79
CA LEU A 103 -7.31 -8.67 -11.15
C LEU A 103 -7.30 -8.28 -12.64
N SER A 104 -6.13 -8.14 -13.24
CA SER A 104 -6.01 -7.90 -14.69
C SER A 104 -6.45 -9.10 -15.52
N ARG A 105 -6.25 -10.34 -15.04
CA ARG A 105 -6.68 -11.56 -15.75
C ARG A 105 -8.21 -11.69 -15.84
N VAL A 106 -8.94 -11.06 -14.92
CA VAL A 106 -10.40 -11.05 -14.89
C VAL A 106 -10.99 -9.74 -15.45
N ASN A 107 -10.18 -8.93 -16.15
CA ASN A 107 -10.56 -7.65 -16.76
C ASN A 107 -11.13 -6.62 -15.76
N LEU A 108 -10.71 -6.68 -14.50
CA LEU A 108 -11.12 -5.70 -13.48
C LEU A 108 -10.17 -4.50 -13.40
N VAL A 109 -8.92 -4.64 -13.86
CA VAL A 109 -7.89 -3.60 -13.85
C VAL A 109 -7.06 -3.68 -15.13
N GLU A 110 -6.74 -2.54 -15.75
CA GLU A 110 -5.83 -2.48 -16.91
C GLU A 110 -4.36 -2.58 -16.48
N ILE A 111 -3.54 -3.27 -17.26
CA ILE A 111 -2.11 -3.52 -16.97
C ILE A 111 -1.31 -2.21 -16.84
N GLY A 112 -1.74 -1.13 -17.50
CA GLY A 112 -1.16 0.22 -17.33
C GLY A 112 -1.21 0.74 -15.88
N ALA A 113 -2.13 0.23 -15.05
CA ALA A 113 -2.22 0.56 -13.63
C ALA A 113 -1.15 -0.13 -12.76
N LEU A 114 -0.38 -1.07 -13.32
CA LEU A 114 0.77 -1.71 -12.64
C LEU A 114 2.01 -0.81 -12.58
N GLY A 115 1.95 0.39 -13.15
CA GLY A 115 3.07 1.33 -13.16
C GLY A 115 4.26 0.86 -14.02
N ILE A 116 4.02 -0.05 -14.98
CA ILE A 116 5.01 -0.46 -15.99
C ILE A 116 4.89 0.52 -17.15
N PRO A 117 5.87 1.43 -17.37
CA PRO A 117 5.82 2.34 -18.50
C PRO A 117 6.12 1.58 -19.79
N GLY A 118 5.25 1.68 -20.80
CA GLY A 118 5.56 1.27 -22.18
C GLY A 118 4.98 -0.07 -22.68
N VAL A 119 3.85 -0.53 -22.13
CA VAL A 119 2.96 -1.48 -22.86
C VAL A 119 1.73 -0.77 -23.38
#